data_AF-A0A841QFH5-F1
#
_entry.id   AF-A0A841QFH5-F1
#
_cell.length_a   1.000
_cell.length_b   1.000
_cell.length_c   1.000
_cell.angle_alpha   90.00
_cell.angle_beta   90.00
_cell.angle_gamma   90.00
#
_symmetry.space_group_name_H-M   'P 1'
#
loop_
_entity.id
_entity.type
_entity.pdbx_description
1 polymer ?
#
loop_
_entity_poly.entity_id
_entity_poly.type
_entity_poly.pdbx_seq_one_letter_code
_entity_poly.pdbx_strand_id
1 'polypeptide(L)'
;MGPEELAIIMSPQFINATFRAGEDWYYGMLERTQEANRLAQHRHSFEVANARYAVVNHQLLHDAREQNAKWKAFANDLVRKHDDYAVLARRLLDEEIAGRKAETNAKRAVEQQLADEKSRSADKDNEIAQLKQDWNWFSNTLDTTHAALTAEQQKVAALQAENEKLRATLSAAESDRQRLHEDNAAFLSAADHFEQKCKDLKSDLTRSQQVLHEEEAEHLNLSHDLRDASLVNEALSSAPLLALSLMEQTHALWAAQGKPSMMEHSLGSHYRVDGHPLTVREYLWFATLMREMAAHHVPDHLVSAHCPVAQRGDFLTRPVTIQEKRPD
;
A
#
# COMPACT_ATOMS: atom_id res chain seq x y z
N MET A 1 181.36 49.20 104.59
CA MET A 1 181.96 49.62 103.31
C MET A 1 183.38 50.07 103.57
N GLY A 2 184.35 49.41 102.95
CA GLY A 2 185.77 49.80 102.99
C GLY A 2 186.09 50.91 101.97
N PRO A 3 187.27 51.57 102.06
CA PRO A 3 187.66 52.65 101.15
C PRO A 3 187.76 52.23 99.67
N GLU A 4 188.07 50.97 99.37
CA GLU A 4 188.12 50.43 98.00
C GLU A 4 186.73 50.28 97.38
N GLU A 5 185.73 49.85 98.16
CA GLU A 5 184.33 49.74 97.72
C GLU A 5 183.73 51.12 97.44
N LEU A 6 184.12 52.13 98.24
CA LEU A 6 183.76 53.53 98.01
C LEU A 6 184.34 54.07 96.70
N ALA A 7 185.58 53.72 96.33
CA ALA A 7 186.19 54.15 95.07
C ALA A 7 185.50 53.55 93.83
N ILE A 8 185.04 52.29 93.92
CA ILE A 8 184.29 51.61 92.85
C ILE A 8 182.92 52.28 92.66
N ILE A 9 182.20 52.53 93.75
CA ILE A 9 180.84 53.12 93.70
C ILE A 9 180.87 54.61 93.33
N MET A 10 181.93 55.33 93.72
CA MET A 10 182.16 56.72 93.33
C MET A 10 182.84 56.86 91.95
N SER A 11 183.16 55.75 91.28
CA SER A 11 183.78 55.81 89.95
C SER A 11 182.75 56.33 88.92
N PRO A 12 183.14 57.26 88.03
CA PRO A 12 182.24 57.78 87.00
C PRO A 12 181.65 56.68 86.10
N GLN A 13 182.38 55.56 85.93
CA GLN A 13 181.92 54.40 85.15
C GLN A 13 180.78 53.66 85.86
N PHE A 14 180.91 53.40 87.17
CA PHE A 14 179.86 52.76 87.95
C PHE A 14 178.61 53.64 88.02
N ILE A 15 178.78 54.94 88.32
CA ILE A 15 177.68 55.91 88.37
C ILE A 15 176.93 55.94 87.03
N ASN A 16 177.64 56.09 85.91
CA ASN A 16 177.02 56.08 84.57
C ASN A 16 176.35 54.76 84.22
N ALA A 17 176.93 53.62 84.62
CA ALA A 17 176.31 52.30 84.39
C ALA A 17 175.01 52.14 85.18
N THR A 18 174.95 52.60 86.43
CA THR A 18 173.71 52.61 87.22
C THR A 18 172.66 53.57 86.67
N PHE A 19 173.04 54.76 86.18
CA PHE A 19 172.09 55.67 85.52
C PHE A 19 171.54 55.08 84.23
N ARG A 20 172.39 54.50 83.37
CA ARG A 20 171.94 53.80 82.15
C ARG A 20 171.04 52.62 82.47
N ALA A 21 171.37 51.79 83.45
CA ALA A 21 170.52 50.69 83.87
C ALA A 21 169.15 51.18 84.39
N GLY A 22 169.12 52.32 85.09
CA GLY A 22 167.89 52.96 85.53
C GLY A 22 167.05 53.53 84.37
N GLU A 23 167.69 54.18 83.40
CA GLU A 23 167.05 54.67 82.17
C GLU A 23 166.52 53.52 81.32
N ASP A 24 167.32 52.49 81.07
CA ASP A 24 166.92 51.29 80.31
C ASP A 24 165.75 50.57 80.99
N TRP A 25 165.76 50.49 82.33
CA TRP A 25 164.63 49.95 83.09
C TRP A 25 163.38 50.82 82.96
N TYR A 26 163.51 52.15 83.07
CA TYR A 26 162.38 53.08 82.94
C TYR A 26 161.78 53.05 81.54
N TYR A 27 162.61 53.10 80.49
CA TYR A 27 162.14 53.02 79.11
C TYR A 27 161.56 51.64 78.78
N GLY A 28 162.17 50.55 79.27
CA GLY A 28 161.60 49.21 79.14
C GLY A 28 160.26 49.04 79.87
N MET A 29 160.09 49.66 81.04
CA MET A 29 158.80 49.72 81.75
C MET A 29 157.78 50.57 80.96
N LEU A 30 158.19 51.69 80.38
CA LEU A 30 157.35 52.57 79.58
C LEU A 30 156.85 51.85 78.31
N GLU A 31 157.73 51.17 77.58
CA GLU A 31 157.39 50.36 76.40
C GLU A 31 156.41 49.24 76.74
N ARG A 32 156.66 48.50 77.83
CA ARG A 32 155.73 47.44 78.29
C ARG A 32 154.37 48.01 78.68
N THR A 33 154.34 49.19 79.30
CA THR A 33 153.08 49.86 79.67
C THR A 33 152.34 50.36 78.44
N GLN A 34 153.06 50.90 77.45
CA GLN A 34 152.48 51.31 76.17
C GLN A 34 151.93 50.11 75.40
N GLU A 35 152.65 48.99 75.36
CA GLU A 35 152.19 47.76 74.70
C GLU A 35 150.99 47.14 75.43
N ALA A 36 150.99 47.11 76.77
CA ALA A 36 149.85 46.66 77.56
C ALA A 36 148.60 47.54 77.30
N ASN A 37 148.77 48.86 77.22
CA ASN A 37 147.69 49.78 76.88
C ASN A 37 147.18 49.57 75.45
N ARG A 38 148.08 49.35 74.48
CA ARG A 38 147.71 49.05 73.10
C ARG A 38 146.92 47.74 73.00
N LEU A 39 147.37 46.68 73.70
CA LEU A 39 146.65 45.40 73.77
C LEU A 39 145.29 45.53 74.45
N ALA A 40 145.19 46.31 75.53
CA ALA A 40 143.92 46.59 76.20
C ALA A 40 142.93 47.33 75.29
N GLN A 41 143.41 48.32 74.52
CA GLN A 41 142.60 49.02 73.51
C GLN A 41 142.12 48.09 72.40
N HIS A 42 143.00 47.23 71.88
CA HIS A 42 142.63 46.22 70.88
C HIS A 42 141.57 45.25 71.43
N ARG A 43 141.77 44.72 72.64
CA ARG A 43 140.80 43.84 73.30
C ARG A 43 139.45 44.54 73.48
N HIS A 44 139.44 45.78 73.97
CA HIS A 44 138.21 46.56 74.11
C HIS A 44 137.50 46.77 72.76
N SER A 45 138.25 47.11 71.71
CA SER A 45 137.68 47.26 70.36
C SER A 45 137.05 45.97 69.82
N PHE A 46 137.68 44.82 70.10
CA PHE A 46 137.17 43.50 69.73
C PHE A 46 135.89 43.15 70.51
N GLU A 47 135.89 43.40 71.82
CA GLU A 47 134.70 43.19 72.67
C GLU A 47 133.52 44.05 72.21
N VAL A 48 133.75 45.32 71.89
CA VAL A 48 132.73 46.23 71.33
C VAL A 48 132.22 45.73 69.98
N ALA A 49 133.10 45.30 69.08
CA ALA A 49 132.70 44.75 67.79
C ALA A 49 131.87 43.46 67.95
N ASN A 50 132.30 42.54 68.81
CA ASN A 50 131.60 41.29 69.06
C ASN A 50 130.22 41.52 69.69
N ALA A 51 130.09 42.47 70.61
CA ALA A 51 128.80 42.88 71.18
C ALA A 51 127.85 43.42 70.09
N ARG A 52 128.37 44.24 69.15
CA ARG A 52 127.58 44.71 68.00
C ARG A 52 127.15 43.58 67.08
N TYR A 53 128.05 42.63 66.78
CA TYR A 53 127.70 41.44 65.99
C TYR A 53 126.63 40.58 66.65
N ALA A 54 126.67 40.39 67.97
CA ALA A 54 125.65 39.65 68.69
C ALA A 54 124.27 40.31 68.56
N VAL A 55 124.19 41.64 68.69
CA VAL A 55 122.95 42.40 68.51
C VAL A 55 122.42 42.27 67.08
N VAL A 56 123.27 42.47 66.07
CA VAL A 56 122.87 42.35 64.65
C VAL A 56 122.41 40.93 64.33
N ASN A 57 123.12 39.90 64.80
CA ASN A 57 122.73 38.51 64.59
C ASN A 57 121.38 38.20 65.25
N HIS A 58 121.13 38.72 66.45
CA HIS A 58 119.84 38.54 67.12
C HIS A 58 118.71 39.21 66.33
N GLN A 59 118.93 40.44 65.84
CA GLN A 59 117.96 41.15 65.03
C GLN A 59 117.66 40.42 63.72
N LEU A 60 118.68 39.97 62.99
CA LEU A 60 118.50 39.22 61.74
C LEU A 60 117.74 37.92 61.96
N LEU A 61 118.04 37.17 63.03
CA LEU A 61 117.32 35.95 63.36
C LEU A 61 115.87 36.22 63.79
N HIS A 62 115.63 37.29 64.54
CA HIS A 62 114.29 37.71 64.92
C HIS A 62 113.46 38.08 63.68
N ASP A 63 113.98 38.94 62.82
CA ASP A 63 113.30 39.42 61.62
C ASP A 63 113.04 38.27 60.64
N ALA A 64 114.01 37.36 60.47
CA ALA A 64 113.83 36.15 59.66
C ALA A 64 112.72 35.24 60.21
N ARG A 65 112.62 35.07 61.53
CA ARG A 65 111.56 34.28 62.17
C ARG A 65 110.20 34.93 61.99
N GLU A 66 110.10 36.25 62.17
CA GLU A 66 108.85 36.98 61.99
C GLU A 66 108.37 36.92 60.54
N GLN A 67 109.29 37.10 59.58
CA GLN A 67 108.98 36.98 58.16
C GLN A 67 108.56 35.55 57.81
N ASN A 68 109.24 34.52 58.35
CA ASN A 68 108.85 33.12 58.15
C ASN A 68 107.45 32.83 58.70
N ALA A 69 107.10 33.39 59.87
CA ALA A 69 105.75 33.26 60.44
C ALA A 69 104.69 33.92 59.56
N LYS A 70 104.96 35.12 59.04
CA LYS A 70 104.07 35.82 58.08
C LYS A 70 103.87 35.01 56.80
N TRP A 71 104.94 34.46 56.22
CA TRP A 71 104.86 33.61 55.03
C TRP A 71 104.06 32.32 55.28
N LYS A 72 104.27 31.67 56.43
CA LYS A 72 103.49 30.49 56.81
C LYS A 72 102.02 30.81 56.98
N ALA A 73 101.68 31.90 57.66
CA ALA A 73 100.30 32.34 57.83
C ALA A 73 99.64 32.65 56.48
N PHE A 74 100.34 33.36 55.59
CA PHE A 74 99.86 33.65 54.24
C PHE A 74 99.66 32.38 53.40
N ALA A 75 100.62 31.46 53.40
CA ALA A 75 100.52 30.19 52.68
C ALA A 75 99.34 29.34 53.19
N ASN A 76 99.16 29.25 54.51
CA ASN A 76 98.05 28.52 55.11
C ASN A 76 96.69 29.15 54.77
N ASP A 77 96.59 30.49 54.78
CA ASP A 77 95.35 31.17 54.38
C ASP A 77 95.04 30.97 52.89
N LEU A 78 96.07 30.98 52.03
CA LEU A 78 95.90 30.71 50.60
C LEU A 78 95.41 29.28 50.34
N VAL A 79 96.00 28.28 51.01
CA VAL A 79 95.56 26.88 50.91
C VAL A 79 94.12 26.75 51.40
N ARG A 80 93.78 27.32 52.55
CA ARG A 80 92.40 27.29 53.08
C ARG A 80 91.40 27.89 52.09
N LYS A 81 91.70 29.08 51.54
CA LYS A 81 90.84 29.72 50.54
C LYS A 81 90.69 28.90 49.26
N HIS A 82 91.76 28.25 48.82
CA HIS A 82 91.72 27.35 47.68
C HIS A 82 90.82 26.14 47.95
N ASP A 83 90.96 25.51 49.11
CA ASP A 83 90.15 24.35 49.50
C ASP A 83 88.67 24.71 49.65
N ASP A 84 88.37 25.84 50.29
CA ASP A 84 87.01 26.39 50.39
C ASP A 84 86.41 26.64 48.99
N TYR A 85 87.19 27.23 48.08
CA TYR A 85 86.76 27.44 46.69
C TYR A 85 86.56 26.13 45.94
N ALA A 86 87.44 25.15 46.11
CA ALA A 86 87.32 23.85 45.46
C ALA A 86 86.05 23.09 45.91
N VAL A 87 85.71 23.15 47.20
CA VAL A 87 84.47 22.60 47.75
C VAL A 87 83.26 23.33 47.17
N LEU A 88 83.27 24.66 47.15
CA LEU A 88 82.18 25.45 46.60
C LEU A 88 81.98 25.19 45.11
N ALA A 89 83.06 25.20 44.32
CA ALA A 89 83.02 24.95 42.89
C ALA A 89 82.47 23.56 42.57
N ARG A 90 82.89 22.53 43.34
CA ARG A 90 82.36 21.18 43.19
C ARG A 90 80.87 21.10 43.50
N ARG A 91 80.44 21.73 44.60
CA ARG A 91 79.02 21.78 44.96
C ARG A 91 78.17 22.45 43.89
N LEU A 92 78.60 23.60 43.37
CA LEU A 92 77.89 24.32 42.30
C LEU A 92 77.83 23.49 41.01
N LEU A 93 78.91 22.80 40.67
CA LEU A 93 78.93 21.89 39.52
C LEU A 93 77.96 20.73 39.70
N ASP A 94 77.92 20.11 40.88
CA ASP A 94 77.01 19.01 41.18
C ASP A 94 75.53 19.48 41.15
N GLU A 95 75.23 20.66 41.68
CA GLU A 95 73.91 21.31 41.62
C GLU A 95 73.48 21.58 40.16
N GLU A 96 74.38 22.12 39.33
CA GLU A 96 74.13 22.38 37.90
C GLU A 96 73.90 21.08 37.11
N ILE A 97 74.70 20.04 37.37
CA ILE A 97 74.53 18.71 36.75
C ILE A 97 73.18 18.10 37.16
N ALA A 98 72.80 18.21 38.43
CA ALA A 98 71.51 17.73 38.93
C ALA A 98 70.35 18.49 38.27
N GLY A 99 70.46 19.82 38.17
CA GLY A 99 69.49 20.68 37.50
C GLY A 99 69.28 20.27 36.04
N ARG A 100 70.37 20.13 35.26
CA ARG A 100 70.29 19.71 33.85
C ARG A 100 69.72 18.29 33.68
N LYS A 101 70.06 17.37 34.58
CA LYS A 101 69.45 16.02 34.58
C LYS A 101 67.95 16.06 34.86
N ALA A 102 67.51 16.88 35.81
CA ALA A 102 66.09 17.05 36.09
C ALA A 102 65.34 17.66 34.90
N GLU A 103 65.90 18.69 34.27
CA GLU A 103 65.32 19.34 33.08
C GLU A 103 65.21 18.39 31.89
N THR A 104 66.27 17.63 31.60
CA THR A 104 66.26 16.63 30.51
C THR A 104 65.26 15.50 30.76
N ASN A 105 65.12 15.05 32.00
CA ASN A 105 64.10 14.06 32.38
C ASN A 105 62.69 14.62 32.25
N ALA A 106 62.45 15.86 32.69
CA ALA A 106 61.16 16.53 32.53
C ALA A 106 60.79 16.71 31.06
N LYS A 107 61.74 17.12 30.22
CA LYS A 107 61.55 17.22 28.77
C LYS A 107 61.17 15.87 28.15
N ARG A 108 61.88 14.80 28.51
CA ARG A 108 61.58 13.45 28.01
C ARG A 108 60.18 12.98 28.46
N ALA A 109 59.76 13.29 29.68
CA ALA A 109 58.42 12.98 30.17
C ALA A 109 57.33 13.72 29.37
N VAL A 110 57.54 15.01 29.07
CA VAL A 110 56.62 15.80 28.24
C VAL A 110 56.58 15.28 26.80
N GLU A 111 57.72 14.92 26.22
CA GLU A 111 57.79 14.31 24.88
C GLU A 111 57.02 12.99 24.83
N GLN A 112 57.12 12.16 25.87
CA GLN A 112 56.38 10.91 25.97
C GLN A 112 54.86 11.15 26.11
N GLN A 113 54.44 12.09 26.96
CA GLN A 113 53.04 12.49 27.07
C GLN A 113 52.49 13.02 25.73
N LEU A 114 53.28 13.82 25.01
CA LEU A 114 52.89 14.31 23.69
C LEU A 114 52.75 13.18 22.68
N ALA A 115 53.61 12.17 22.72
CA ALA A 115 53.50 10.99 21.86
C ALA A 115 52.24 10.18 22.18
N ASP A 116 51.94 9.98 23.46
CA ASP A 116 50.74 9.26 23.91
C ASP A 116 49.45 10.00 23.51
N GLU A 117 49.42 11.33 23.65
CA GLU A 117 48.29 12.15 23.20
C GLU A 117 48.14 12.13 21.68
N LYS A 118 49.25 12.16 20.92
CA LYS A 118 49.20 12.01 19.46
C LYS A 118 48.63 10.66 19.04
N SER A 119 49.01 9.58 19.71
CA SER A 119 48.45 8.25 19.46
C SER A 119 46.95 8.24 19.75
N ARG A 120 46.53 8.74 20.92
CA ARG A 120 45.11 8.82 21.29
C ARG A 120 44.30 9.68 20.32
N SER A 121 44.86 10.79 19.83
CA SER A 121 44.23 11.62 18.81
C SER A 121 44.06 10.87 17.49
N ALA A 122 45.08 10.12 17.06
CA ALA A 122 45.00 9.31 15.84
C ALA A 122 43.94 8.20 15.95
N ASP A 123 43.84 7.55 17.12
CA ASP A 123 42.80 6.55 17.38
C ASP A 123 41.40 7.19 17.30
N LYS A 124 41.23 8.40 17.84
CA LYS A 124 39.97 9.16 17.73
C LYS A 124 39.64 9.57 16.30
N ASP A 125 40.63 9.98 15.51
CA ASP A 125 40.44 10.30 14.10
C ASP A 125 39.99 9.07 13.30
N ASN A 126 40.55 7.89 13.61
CA ASN A 126 40.13 6.62 13.02
C ASN A 126 38.68 6.27 13.41
N GLU A 127 38.30 6.42 14.70
CA GLU A 127 36.92 6.24 15.15
C GLU A 127 35.95 7.19 14.41
N ILE A 128 36.31 8.46 14.24
CA ILE A 128 35.51 9.44 13.50
C ILE A 128 35.38 9.05 12.03
N ALA A 129 36.46 8.56 11.41
CA ALA A 129 36.42 8.08 10.03
C ALA A 129 35.46 6.89 9.86
N GLN A 130 35.47 5.94 10.81
CA GLN A 130 34.54 4.82 10.83
C GLN A 130 33.09 5.30 10.98
N LEU A 131 32.81 6.18 11.95
CA LEU A 131 31.47 6.74 12.16
C LEU A 131 30.94 7.47 10.91
N LYS A 132 31.81 8.16 10.16
CA LYS A 132 31.43 8.78 8.88
C LYS A 132 31.07 7.75 7.82
N GLN A 133 31.81 6.63 7.74
CA GLN A 133 31.47 5.54 6.83
C GLN A 133 30.13 4.91 7.19
N ASP A 134 29.92 4.61 8.48
CA ASP A 134 28.67 4.05 8.98
C ASP A 134 27.50 4.99 8.71
N TRP A 135 27.67 6.29 8.98
CA TRP A 135 26.66 7.31 8.67
C TRP A 135 26.29 7.33 7.18
N ASN A 136 27.29 7.32 6.29
CA ASN A 136 27.05 7.29 4.85
C ASN A 136 26.31 6.02 4.44
N TRP A 137 26.66 4.87 5.03
CA TRP A 137 25.95 3.61 4.82
C TRP A 137 24.48 3.69 5.27
N PHE A 138 24.22 4.21 6.47
CA PHE A 138 22.86 4.41 6.98
C PHE A 138 22.05 5.39 6.11
N SER A 139 22.65 6.50 5.69
CA SER A 139 22.00 7.49 4.82
C SER A 139 21.60 6.86 3.48
N ASN A 140 22.51 6.15 2.82
CA ASN A 140 22.21 5.46 1.56
C ASN A 140 21.13 4.38 1.73
N THR A 141 21.16 3.65 2.84
CA THR A 141 20.14 2.64 3.16
C THR A 141 18.77 3.30 3.39
N LEU A 142 18.75 4.45 4.07
CA LEU A 142 17.52 5.21 4.28
C LEU A 142 16.97 5.73 2.94
N ASP A 143 17.81 6.30 2.08
CA ASP A 143 17.39 6.81 0.77
C ASP A 143 16.83 5.70 -0.13
N THR A 144 17.48 4.53 -0.16
CA THR A 144 16.99 3.37 -0.92
C THR A 144 15.68 2.82 -0.37
N THR A 145 15.52 2.72 0.95
CA THR A 145 14.25 2.28 1.57
C THR A 145 13.13 3.30 1.35
N HIS A 146 13.43 4.59 1.37
CA HIS A 146 12.46 5.65 1.08
C HIS A 146 11.99 5.61 -0.38
N ALA A 147 12.92 5.40 -1.32
CA ALA A 147 12.59 5.21 -2.73
C ALA A 147 11.72 3.95 -2.95
N ALA A 148 12.05 2.84 -2.27
CA ALA A 148 11.24 1.62 -2.32
C ALA A 148 9.84 1.82 -1.74
N LEU A 149 9.71 2.51 -0.60
CA LEU A 149 8.43 2.85 0.00
C LEU A 149 7.59 3.71 -0.93
N THR A 150 8.19 4.71 -1.57
CA THR A 150 7.51 5.59 -2.53
C THR A 150 7.01 4.78 -3.73
N ALA A 151 7.80 3.84 -4.25
CA ALA A 151 7.38 2.94 -5.33
C ALA A 151 6.21 2.04 -4.91
N GLU A 152 6.21 1.49 -3.69
CA GLU A 152 5.09 0.71 -3.17
C GLU A 152 3.83 1.56 -2.97
N GLN A 153 3.95 2.79 -2.49
CA GLN A 153 2.82 3.71 -2.40
C GLN A 153 2.19 3.99 -3.78
N GLN A 154 3.01 4.15 -4.82
CA GLN A 154 2.53 4.30 -6.19
C GLN A 154 1.81 3.04 -6.69
N LYS A 155 2.32 1.84 -6.39
CA LYS A 155 1.64 0.57 -6.72
C LYS A 155 0.30 0.45 -6.01
N VAL A 156 0.23 0.80 -4.72
CA VAL A 156 -1.02 0.78 -3.96
C VAL A 156 -2.04 1.74 -4.56
N ALA A 157 -1.63 2.96 -4.94
CA ALA A 157 -2.50 3.91 -5.61
C ALA A 157 -3.02 3.38 -6.97
N ALA A 158 -2.16 2.73 -7.76
CA ALA A 158 -2.56 2.09 -9.01
C ALA A 158 -3.58 0.95 -8.79
N LEU A 159 -3.34 0.10 -7.79
CA LEU A 159 -4.25 -0.98 -7.41
C LEU A 159 -5.59 -0.46 -6.87
N GLN A 160 -5.60 0.66 -6.17
CA GLN A 160 -6.83 1.33 -5.73
C GLN A 160 -7.65 1.82 -6.92
N ALA A 161 -7.01 2.50 -7.89
CA ALA A 161 -7.68 2.96 -9.10
C ALA A 161 -8.22 1.78 -9.94
N GLU A 162 -7.47 0.68 -10.02
CA GLU A 162 -7.94 -0.55 -10.68
C GLU A 162 -9.14 -1.17 -9.96
N ASN A 163 -9.11 -1.22 -8.62
CA ASN A 163 -10.23 -1.70 -7.82
C ASN A 163 -11.50 -0.84 -8.00
N GLU A 164 -11.35 0.49 -8.04
CA GLU A 164 -12.46 1.40 -8.31
C GLU A 164 -13.08 1.15 -9.68
N LYS A 165 -12.24 0.95 -10.71
CA LYS A 165 -12.70 0.59 -12.04
C LYS A 165 -13.44 -0.75 -12.04
N LEU A 166 -12.90 -1.76 -11.37
CA LEU A 166 -13.53 -3.08 -11.27
C LEU A 166 -14.88 -3.01 -10.54
N ARG A 167 -14.96 -2.26 -9.44
CA ARG A 167 -16.22 -2.01 -8.72
C ARG A 167 -17.26 -1.32 -9.62
N ALA A 168 -16.85 -0.32 -10.38
CA ALA A 168 -17.74 0.35 -11.33
C ALA A 168 -18.24 -0.62 -12.42
N THR A 169 -17.36 -1.46 -12.97
CA THR A 169 -17.77 -2.47 -13.97
C THR A 169 -18.69 -3.54 -13.38
N LEU A 170 -18.46 -3.96 -12.14
CA LEU A 170 -19.32 -4.92 -11.46
C LEU A 170 -20.71 -4.33 -11.21
N SER A 171 -20.78 -3.09 -10.72
CA SER A 171 -22.06 -2.39 -10.51
C SER A 171 -22.84 -2.21 -11.81
N ALA A 172 -22.17 -1.89 -12.92
CA ALA A 172 -22.81 -1.83 -14.24
C ALA A 172 -23.36 -3.19 -14.67
N ALA A 173 -22.57 -4.27 -14.52
CA ALA A 173 -23.01 -5.63 -14.85
C ALA A 173 -24.19 -6.09 -13.97
N GLU A 174 -24.21 -5.74 -12.68
CA GLU A 174 -25.32 -6.03 -11.79
C GLU A 174 -26.60 -5.27 -12.19
N SER A 175 -26.46 -4.00 -12.60
CA SER A 175 -27.56 -3.21 -13.16
C SER A 175 -28.10 -3.83 -14.45
N ASP A 176 -27.23 -4.26 -15.37
CA ASP A 176 -27.63 -4.92 -16.61
C ASP A 176 -28.33 -6.25 -16.32
N ARG A 177 -27.81 -7.05 -15.38
CA ARG A 177 -28.46 -8.28 -14.92
C ARG A 177 -29.87 -8.01 -14.38
N GLN A 178 -30.03 -6.96 -13.58
CA GLN A 178 -31.32 -6.57 -13.03
C GLN A 178 -32.30 -6.16 -14.14
N ARG A 179 -31.86 -5.33 -15.09
CA ARG A 179 -32.65 -4.96 -16.26
C ARG A 179 -33.08 -6.17 -17.08
N LEU A 180 -32.16 -7.10 -17.38
CA LEU A 180 -32.49 -8.33 -18.10
C LEU A 180 -33.49 -9.21 -17.33
N HIS A 181 -33.41 -9.23 -16.00
CA HIS A 181 -34.37 -9.94 -15.17
C HIS A 181 -35.77 -9.30 -15.24
N GLU A 182 -35.85 -7.98 -15.25
CA GLU A 182 -37.10 -7.23 -15.43
C GLU A 182 -37.68 -7.43 -16.83
N ASP A 183 -36.84 -7.33 -17.88
CA ASP A 183 -37.24 -7.59 -19.26
C ASP A 183 -37.77 -9.02 -19.40
N ASN A 184 -37.10 -10.01 -18.81
CA ASN A 184 -37.55 -11.41 -18.83
C ASN A 184 -38.88 -11.60 -18.09
N ALA A 185 -39.07 -10.97 -16.94
CA ALA A 185 -40.35 -10.98 -16.23
C ALA A 185 -41.49 -10.35 -17.07
N ALA A 186 -41.20 -9.25 -17.77
CA ALA A 186 -42.15 -8.62 -18.69
C ALA A 186 -42.47 -9.54 -19.90
N PHE A 187 -41.47 -10.22 -20.47
CA PHE A 187 -41.68 -11.20 -21.54
C PHE A 187 -42.52 -12.38 -21.08
N LEU A 188 -42.27 -12.93 -19.88
CA LEU A 188 -43.08 -14.00 -19.31
C LEU A 188 -44.53 -13.56 -19.10
N SER A 189 -44.76 -12.36 -18.53
CA SER A 189 -46.11 -11.82 -18.39
C SER A 189 -46.81 -11.58 -19.73
N ALA A 190 -46.08 -11.11 -20.74
CA ALA A 190 -46.62 -10.95 -22.09
C ALA A 190 -46.95 -12.31 -22.72
N ALA A 191 -46.12 -13.33 -22.51
CA ALA A 191 -46.36 -14.69 -22.97
C ALA A 191 -47.62 -15.29 -22.32
N ASP A 192 -47.79 -15.13 -21.00
CA ASP A 192 -48.99 -15.55 -20.28
C ASP A 192 -50.25 -14.87 -20.83
N HIS A 193 -50.18 -13.57 -21.10
CA HIS A 193 -51.28 -12.81 -21.69
C HIS A 193 -51.59 -13.27 -23.14
N PHE A 194 -50.57 -13.59 -23.95
CA PHE A 194 -50.78 -14.18 -25.28
C PHE A 194 -51.40 -15.59 -25.19
N GLU A 195 -50.94 -16.41 -24.25
CA GLU A 195 -51.52 -17.74 -24.02
C GLU A 195 -52.99 -17.63 -23.63
N GLN A 196 -53.32 -16.68 -22.74
CA GLN A 196 -54.70 -16.41 -22.36
C GLN A 196 -55.54 -15.95 -23.57
N LYS A 197 -55.04 -15.01 -24.37
CA LYS A 197 -55.71 -14.60 -25.62
C LYS A 197 -55.93 -15.77 -26.57
N CYS A 198 -54.97 -16.69 -26.70
CA CYS A 198 -55.15 -17.89 -27.52
C CYS A 198 -56.24 -18.81 -26.97
N LYS A 199 -56.34 -18.97 -25.63
CA LYS A 199 -57.43 -19.72 -24.98
C LYS A 199 -58.78 -19.06 -25.25
N ASP A 200 -58.86 -17.74 -25.10
CA ASP A 200 -60.09 -16.98 -25.36
C ASP A 200 -60.51 -17.10 -26.83
N LEU A 201 -59.58 -16.90 -27.78
CA LEU A 201 -59.84 -17.04 -29.22
C LEU A 201 -60.29 -18.46 -29.59
N LYS A 202 -59.68 -19.49 -28.96
CA LYS A 202 -60.11 -20.89 -29.14
C LYS A 202 -61.52 -21.10 -28.64
N SER A 203 -61.87 -20.53 -27.49
CA SER A 203 -63.23 -20.61 -26.95
C SER A 203 -64.25 -19.91 -27.86
N ASP A 204 -63.91 -18.74 -28.41
CA ASP A 204 -64.75 -18.00 -29.35
C ASP A 204 -64.91 -18.74 -30.68
N LEU A 205 -63.85 -19.36 -31.20
CA LEU A 205 -63.93 -20.22 -32.39
C LEU A 205 -64.90 -21.40 -32.15
N THR A 206 -64.80 -22.04 -30.98
CA THR A 206 -65.67 -23.18 -30.63
C THR A 206 -67.14 -22.72 -30.56
N ARG A 207 -67.39 -21.53 -29.99
CA ARG A 207 -68.72 -20.92 -29.94
C ARG A 207 -69.25 -20.60 -31.34
N SER A 208 -68.41 -20.02 -32.21
CA SER A 208 -68.80 -19.70 -33.59
C SER A 208 -69.13 -20.94 -34.42
N GLN A 209 -68.40 -22.05 -34.22
CA GLN A 209 -68.70 -23.33 -34.87
C GLN A 209 -70.04 -23.91 -34.40
N GLN A 210 -70.35 -23.76 -33.10
CA GLN A 210 -71.63 -24.19 -32.56
C GLN A 210 -72.80 -23.37 -33.12
N VAL A 211 -72.65 -22.04 -33.20
CA VAL A 211 -73.66 -21.16 -33.82
C VAL A 211 -73.87 -21.50 -35.29
N LEU A 212 -72.81 -21.79 -36.05
CA LEU A 212 -72.90 -22.23 -37.44
C LEU A 212 -73.71 -23.53 -37.59
N HIS A 213 -73.48 -24.52 -36.72
CA HIS A 213 -74.24 -25.78 -36.76
C HIS A 213 -75.72 -25.59 -36.37
N GLU A 214 -76.02 -24.67 -35.46
CA GLU A 214 -77.39 -24.31 -35.10
C GLU A 214 -78.10 -23.59 -36.28
N GLU A 215 -77.44 -22.65 -36.95
CA GLU A 215 -77.99 -21.96 -38.15
C GLU A 215 -78.18 -22.92 -39.35
N GLU A 216 -77.25 -23.86 -39.58
CA GLU A 216 -77.40 -24.89 -40.62
C GLU A 216 -78.63 -25.78 -40.39
N ALA A 217 -78.93 -26.12 -39.13
CA ALA A 217 -80.10 -26.91 -38.77
C ALA A 217 -81.43 -26.14 -38.95
N GLU A 218 -81.46 -24.85 -38.65
CA GLU A 218 -82.64 -24.00 -38.87
C GLU A 218 -82.93 -23.77 -40.36
N HIS A 219 -81.90 -23.59 -41.19
CA HIS A 219 -82.06 -23.38 -42.63
C HIS A 219 -82.56 -24.65 -43.36
N LEU A 220 -82.20 -25.84 -42.88
CA LEU A 220 -82.71 -27.12 -43.39
C LEU A 220 -84.21 -27.30 -43.12
N ASN A 221 -84.69 -26.92 -41.93
CA ASN A 221 -86.11 -27.00 -41.58
C ASN A 221 -86.96 -26.01 -42.42
N LEU A 222 -86.51 -24.76 -42.56
CA LEU A 222 -87.23 -23.74 -43.33
C LEU A 222 -87.34 -24.09 -44.82
N SER A 223 -86.33 -24.77 -45.37
CA SER A 223 -86.34 -25.26 -46.75
C SER A 223 -87.37 -26.36 -46.99
N HIS A 224 -87.71 -27.16 -45.98
CA HIS A 224 -88.67 -28.25 -46.13
C HIS A 224 -90.10 -27.72 -46.14
N ASP A 225 -90.42 -26.80 -45.22
CA ASP A 225 -91.75 -26.20 -45.09
C ASP A 225 -92.18 -25.39 -46.34
N LEU A 226 -91.24 -24.66 -46.97
CA LEU A 226 -91.52 -23.90 -48.19
C LEU A 226 -91.82 -24.80 -49.40
N ARG A 227 -91.22 -25.99 -49.46
CA ARG A 227 -91.40 -26.93 -50.58
C ARG A 227 -92.79 -27.59 -50.54
N ASP A 228 -93.26 -27.95 -49.35
CA ASP A 228 -94.58 -28.58 -49.18
C ASP A 228 -95.71 -27.58 -49.43
N ALA A 229 -95.53 -26.31 -49.05
CA ALA A 229 -96.49 -25.24 -49.34
C ALA A 229 -96.65 -24.96 -50.85
N SER A 230 -95.57 -25.02 -51.64
CA SER A 230 -95.65 -24.75 -53.08
C SER A 230 -96.39 -25.87 -53.83
N LEU A 231 -96.17 -27.13 -53.46
CA LEU A 231 -96.80 -28.30 -54.10
C LEU A 231 -98.33 -28.33 -53.88
N VAL A 232 -98.79 -27.97 -52.69
CA VAL A 232 -100.24 -27.88 -52.39
C VAL A 232 -100.91 -26.76 -53.20
N ASN A 233 -100.23 -25.62 -53.34
CA ASN A 233 -100.78 -24.46 -54.03
C ASN A 233 -100.91 -24.69 -55.55
N GLU A 234 -99.95 -25.39 -56.17
CA GLU A 234 -100.04 -25.78 -57.58
C GLU A 234 -101.25 -26.69 -57.85
N ALA A 235 -101.46 -27.72 -57.03
CA ALA A 235 -102.59 -28.63 -57.19
C ALA A 235 -103.96 -27.95 -57.00
N LEU A 236 -104.09 -27.05 -56.00
CA LEU A 236 -105.32 -26.28 -55.77
C LEU A 236 -105.63 -25.29 -56.90
N SER A 237 -104.61 -24.81 -57.62
CA SER A 237 -104.78 -23.85 -58.71
C SER A 237 -105.23 -24.51 -60.02
N SER A 238 -104.84 -25.76 -60.26
CA SER A 238 -105.17 -26.53 -61.48
C SER A 238 -106.55 -27.21 -61.44
N ALA A 239 -106.95 -27.71 -60.27
CA ALA A 239 -108.19 -28.46 -60.09
C ALA A 239 -109.49 -27.72 -60.50
N PRO A 240 -109.66 -26.40 -60.29
CA PRO A 240 -110.91 -25.71 -60.63
C PRO A 240 -111.21 -25.66 -62.13
N LEU A 241 -110.19 -25.44 -62.95
CA LEU A 241 -110.35 -25.39 -64.42
C LEU A 241 -110.79 -26.74 -64.97
N LEU A 242 -110.15 -27.82 -64.49
CA LEU A 242 -110.49 -29.18 -64.88
C LEU A 242 -111.87 -29.59 -64.36
N ALA A 243 -112.18 -29.30 -63.09
CA ALA A 243 -113.47 -29.63 -62.50
C ALA A 243 -114.63 -28.91 -63.20
N LEU A 244 -114.47 -27.63 -63.54
CA LEU A 244 -115.49 -26.86 -64.26
C LEU A 244 -115.76 -27.43 -65.66
N SER A 245 -114.71 -27.76 -66.42
CA SER A 245 -114.88 -28.38 -67.75
C SER A 245 -115.59 -29.73 -67.69
N LEU A 246 -115.25 -30.58 -66.71
CA LEU A 246 -115.91 -31.86 -66.45
C LEU A 246 -117.36 -31.66 -66.02
N MET A 247 -117.63 -30.69 -65.15
CA MET A 247 -118.98 -30.37 -64.70
C MET A 247 -119.87 -29.90 -65.86
N GLU A 248 -119.36 -29.07 -66.77
CA GLU A 248 -120.11 -28.58 -67.93
C GLU A 248 -120.43 -29.71 -68.93
N GLN A 249 -119.45 -30.57 -69.24
CA GLN A 249 -119.68 -31.77 -70.05
C GLN A 249 -120.72 -32.70 -69.41
N THR A 250 -120.62 -32.90 -68.10
CA THR A 250 -121.55 -33.75 -67.35
C THR A 250 -122.95 -33.14 -67.31
N HIS A 251 -123.06 -31.82 -67.14
CA HIS A 251 -124.34 -31.11 -67.13
C HIS A 251 -125.08 -31.23 -68.48
N ALA A 252 -124.38 -31.09 -69.59
CA ALA A 252 -124.95 -31.29 -70.93
C ALA A 252 -125.48 -32.72 -71.13
N LEU A 253 -124.73 -33.73 -70.68
CA LEU A 253 -125.16 -35.14 -70.71
C LEU A 253 -126.33 -35.41 -69.75
N TRP A 254 -126.35 -34.76 -68.59
CA TRP A 254 -127.38 -34.93 -67.56
C TRP A 254 -128.74 -34.37 -68.02
N ALA A 255 -128.73 -33.18 -68.65
CA ALA A 255 -129.92 -32.54 -69.21
C ALA A 255 -130.54 -33.36 -70.36
N ALA A 256 -129.72 -34.01 -71.20
CA ALA A 256 -130.20 -34.87 -72.29
C ALA A 256 -130.94 -36.13 -71.81
N GLN A 257 -130.75 -36.55 -70.55
CA GLN A 257 -131.40 -37.73 -69.95
C GLN A 257 -132.75 -37.42 -69.27
N GLY A 258 -133.21 -36.15 -69.28
CA GLY A 258 -134.51 -35.77 -68.71
C GLY A 258 -134.63 -35.91 -67.18
N LYS A 259 -133.50 -35.96 -66.46
CA LYS A 259 -133.42 -36.10 -65.00
C LYS A 259 -133.42 -34.73 -64.27
N PRO A 260 -133.85 -34.66 -62.98
CA PRO A 260 -133.80 -33.43 -62.18
C PRO A 260 -132.37 -32.91 -61.94
N SER A 261 -132.26 -31.68 -61.43
CA SER A 261 -131.02 -30.90 -61.28
C SER A 261 -129.84 -31.68 -60.69
N MET A 262 -128.67 -31.59 -61.34
CA MET A 262 -127.40 -32.19 -60.90
C MET A 262 -126.95 -31.70 -59.50
N MET A 263 -127.47 -30.57 -59.05
CA MET A 263 -127.18 -29.99 -57.73
C MET A 263 -127.90 -30.71 -56.58
N GLU A 264 -129.00 -31.41 -56.84
CA GLU A 264 -129.82 -32.08 -55.81
C GLU A 264 -129.70 -33.61 -55.87
N HIS A 265 -129.09 -34.15 -56.93
CA HIS A 265 -128.93 -35.60 -57.07
C HIS A 265 -127.74 -36.10 -56.25
N SER A 266 -128.05 -36.79 -55.16
CA SER A 266 -127.08 -37.45 -54.29
C SER A 266 -126.63 -38.80 -54.87
N LEU A 267 -125.33 -39.04 -54.91
CA LEU A 267 -124.73 -40.32 -55.30
C LEU A 267 -124.72 -41.24 -54.08
N GLY A 268 -125.64 -42.22 -54.04
CA GLY A 268 -125.75 -43.18 -52.92
C GLY A 268 -124.52 -44.08 -52.69
N SER A 269 -123.49 -43.97 -53.53
CA SER A 269 -122.26 -44.78 -53.49
C SER A 269 -121.02 -44.05 -52.97
N HIS A 270 -121.04 -42.73 -52.79
CA HIS A 270 -119.87 -41.97 -52.31
C HIS A 270 -120.24 -40.99 -51.21
N TYR A 271 -119.43 -40.93 -50.15
CA TYR A 271 -119.73 -40.20 -48.94
C TYR A 271 -118.58 -39.28 -48.54
N ARG A 272 -118.92 -38.16 -47.91
CA ARG A 272 -117.98 -37.35 -47.14
C ARG A 272 -117.51 -38.10 -45.89
N VAL A 273 -116.42 -37.65 -45.28
CA VAL A 273 -115.93 -38.22 -43.99
C VAL A 273 -116.97 -38.08 -42.87
N ASP A 274 -117.90 -37.11 -42.98
CA ASP A 274 -119.01 -36.89 -42.05
C ASP A 274 -120.24 -37.78 -42.29
N GLY A 275 -120.22 -38.66 -43.31
CA GLY A 275 -121.27 -39.64 -43.57
C GLY A 275 -122.43 -39.15 -44.46
N HIS A 276 -122.38 -37.91 -44.97
CA HIS A 276 -123.37 -37.44 -45.96
C HIS A 276 -123.01 -37.90 -47.39
N PRO A 277 -123.98 -38.37 -48.21
CA PRO A 277 -123.71 -38.74 -49.59
C PRO A 277 -123.32 -37.51 -50.40
N LEU A 278 -122.33 -37.66 -51.27
CA LEU A 278 -121.87 -36.58 -52.15
C LEU A 278 -122.91 -36.30 -53.22
N THR A 279 -123.14 -35.03 -53.52
CA THR A 279 -123.80 -34.64 -54.76
C THR A 279 -122.88 -34.94 -55.96
N VAL A 280 -123.46 -35.10 -57.15
CA VAL A 280 -122.67 -35.33 -58.39
C VAL A 280 -121.61 -34.24 -58.59
N ARG A 281 -121.93 -32.97 -58.28
CA ARG A 281 -120.98 -31.85 -58.30
C ARG A 281 -119.80 -32.05 -57.35
N GLU A 282 -120.07 -32.43 -56.11
CA GLU A 282 -119.03 -32.56 -55.09
C GLU A 282 -118.14 -33.77 -55.37
N TYR A 283 -118.71 -34.86 -55.89
CA TYR A 283 -117.93 -36.00 -56.36
C TYR A 283 -116.96 -35.58 -57.47
N LEU A 284 -117.42 -34.84 -58.49
CA LEU A 284 -116.57 -34.36 -59.57
C LEU A 284 -115.46 -33.44 -59.06
N TRP A 285 -115.78 -32.55 -58.12
CA TRP A 285 -114.79 -31.66 -57.50
C TRP A 285 -113.71 -32.43 -56.75
N PHE A 286 -114.09 -33.30 -55.82
CA PHE A 286 -113.13 -34.05 -55.00
C PHE A 286 -112.36 -35.09 -55.81
N ALA A 287 -112.98 -35.75 -56.79
CA ALA A 287 -112.28 -36.66 -57.70
C ALA A 287 -111.18 -35.93 -58.48
N THR A 288 -111.49 -34.74 -58.98
CA THR A 288 -110.55 -33.94 -59.77
C THR A 288 -109.44 -33.38 -58.89
N LEU A 289 -109.79 -32.81 -57.74
CA LEU A 289 -108.81 -32.25 -56.80
C LEU A 289 -107.86 -33.33 -56.26
N MET A 290 -108.34 -34.51 -55.90
CA MET A 290 -107.47 -35.60 -55.43
C MET A 290 -106.54 -36.13 -56.52
N ARG A 291 -106.99 -36.17 -57.79
CA ARG A 291 -106.11 -36.56 -58.91
C ARG A 291 -105.02 -35.54 -59.16
N GLU A 292 -105.35 -34.26 -59.12
CA GLU A 292 -104.36 -33.18 -59.26
C GLU A 292 -103.36 -33.20 -58.10
N MET A 293 -103.82 -33.31 -56.85
CA MET A 293 -102.92 -33.41 -55.70
C MET A 293 -102.02 -34.65 -55.76
N ALA A 294 -102.52 -35.79 -56.24
CA ALA A 294 -101.70 -36.99 -56.47
C ALA A 294 -100.71 -36.82 -57.64
N ALA A 295 -101.10 -36.17 -58.74
CA ALA A 295 -100.22 -35.88 -59.87
C ALA A 295 -99.07 -34.94 -59.48
N HIS A 296 -99.33 -33.98 -58.60
CA HIS A 296 -98.34 -33.08 -58.03
C HIS A 296 -97.56 -33.68 -56.85
N HIS A 297 -97.66 -35.00 -56.60
CA HIS A 297 -96.93 -35.73 -55.55
C HIS A 297 -97.11 -35.12 -54.15
N VAL A 298 -98.27 -34.51 -53.89
CA VAL A 298 -98.56 -33.92 -52.59
C VAL A 298 -98.64 -35.03 -51.54
N PRO A 299 -97.93 -34.91 -50.39
CA PRO A 299 -97.98 -35.91 -49.31
C PRO A 299 -99.41 -36.25 -48.86
N ASP A 300 -99.71 -37.53 -48.63
CA ASP A 300 -101.06 -38.03 -48.30
C ASP A 300 -101.73 -37.32 -47.12
N HIS A 301 -100.96 -36.85 -46.14
CA HIS A 301 -101.48 -36.12 -44.98
C HIS A 301 -102.03 -34.74 -45.38
N LEU A 302 -101.45 -34.07 -46.37
CA LEU A 302 -101.94 -32.81 -46.92
C LEU A 302 -103.14 -33.04 -47.85
N VAL A 303 -103.13 -34.10 -48.67
CA VAL A 303 -104.31 -34.52 -49.45
C VAL A 303 -105.52 -34.78 -48.54
N SER A 304 -105.26 -35.36 -47.36
CA SER A 304 -106.28 -35.62 -46.35
C SER A 304 -106.93 -34.36 -45.78
N ALA A 305 -106.13 -33.32 -45.56
CA ALA A 305 -106.63 -32.05 -45.03
C ALA A 305 -107.52 -31.31 -46.04
N HIS A 306 -107.25 -31.44 -47.34
CA HIS A 306 -107.95 -30.70 -48.39
C HIS A 306 -109.12 -31.46 -49.05
N CYS A 307 -109.17 -32.79 -48.96
CA CYS A 307 -110.24 -33.63 -49.54
C CYS A 307 -110.91 -34.53 -48.47
N PRO A 308 -111.93 -34.04 -47.73
CA PRO A 308 -112.57 -34.78 -46.66
C PRO A 308 -113.65 -35.76 -47.17
N VAL A 309 -113.24 -36.74 -47.99
CA VAL A 309 -114.12 -37.82 -48.48
C VAL A 309 -113.69 -39.21 -47.99
N ALA A 310 -114.67 -40.10 -47.80
CA ALA A 310 -114.46 -41.50 -47.43
C ALA A 310 -114.15 -42.36 -48.67
N GLN A 311 -113.38 -43.45 -48.52
CA GLN A 311 -113.02 -44.38 -49.61
C GLN A 311 -112.26 -43.71 -50.80
N ARG A 312 -111.25 -42.88 -50.50
CA ARG A 312 -110.51 -42.06 -51.50
C ARG A 312 -109.90 -42.83 -52.68
N GLY A 313 -109.51 -44.10 -52.46
CA GLY A 313 -108.93 -44.94 -53.52
C GLY A 313 -109.87 -45.14 -54.72
N ASP A 314 -111.18 -45.03 -54.52
CA ASP A 314 -112.18 -45.22 -55.58
C ASP A 314 -112.29 -44.00 -56.51
N PHE A 315 -111.93 -42.81 -56.02
CA PHE A 315 -111.94 -41.57 -56.79
C PHE A 315 -110.76 -41.47 -57.77
N LEU A 316 -109.64 -42.11 -57.46
CA LEU A 316 -108.43 -42.13 -58.29
C LEU A 316 -108.49 -43.17 -59.42
N THR A 317 -109.41 -44.15 -59.36
CA THR A 317 -109.36 -45.35 -60.21
C THR A 317 -110.48 -45.49 -61.24
N ARG A 318 -111.63 -44.79 -61.12
CA ARG A 318 -112.75 -44.88 -62.08
C ARG A 318 -112.86 -43.68 -63.06
N PRO A 319 -112.94 -43.88 -64.39
CA PRO A 319 -113.26 -42.80 -65.31
C PRO A 319 -114.70 -42.30 -65.06
N VAL A 320 -114.90 -40.98 -65.11
CA VAL A 320 -116.20 -40.35 -64.88
C VAL A 320 -117.05 -40.53 -66.15
N THR A 321 -117.72 -41.68 -66.30
CA THR A 321 -118.74 -41.89 -67.33
C THR A 321 -120.06 -42.30 -66.65
N ILE A 322 -121.06 -41.43 -66.74
CA ILE A 322 -122.39 -41.67 -66.17
C ILE A 322 -123.24 -42.40 -67.23
N GLN A 323 -123.19 -43.73 -67.23
CA GLN A 323 -124.20 -44.58 -67.89
C GLN A 323 -124.90 -45.44 -66.83
N GLU A 324 -126.19 -45.17 -66.58
CA GLU A 324 -127.07 -46.10 -65.89
C GLU A 324 -128.09 -46.67 -66.89
N LYS A 325 -128.10 -48.00 -67.04
CA LYS A 325 -129.04 -48.74 -67.91
C LYS A 325 -130.49 -48.62 -67.40
N ARG A 326 -131.46 -48.50 -68.31
CA ARG A 326 -132.91 -48.66 -68.03
C ARG A 326 -133.21 -50.02 -67.40
N PRO A 327 -134.08 -50.11 -66.39
CA PRO A 327 -134.92 -51.28 -66.15
C PRO A 327 -136.19 -51.23 -67.02
N ASP A 328 -136.69 -52.39 -67.45
CA ASP A 328 -138.00 -52.54 -68.12
C ASP A 328 -139.18 -52.13 -67.23
#